data_AF-A0A8J7I0G3-F1
#
_entry.id   AF-A0A8J7I0G3-F1
#
_cell.length_a   1.000
_cell.length_b   1.000
_cell.length_c   1.000
_cell.angle_alpha   90.00
_cell.angle_beta   90.00
_cell.angle_gamma   90.00
#
_symmetry.space_group_name_H-M   'P 1'
#
loop_
_entity.id
_entity.type
_entity.pdbx_description
1 polymer ?
#
loop_
_entity_poly.entity_id
_entity_poly.type
_entity_poly.pdbx_seq_one_letter_code
_entity_poly.pdbx_strand_id
1 'polypeptide(L)'
;MENQLTQSENDINATFLRVLNVSTPGSDLLFPSQDSQLMWGRSGNDLFVGSNLSHNSKQPQIDIMLGDADFMGAAEGSQLNWSDKFILGDWQQPYYTDPKELNFGLNQFALILDFDSKQDIIQLHGISKDYQLVESTLGTAIFWQQGTVSDLIAVLPGINHLNLQGDYFQYEGYTPPKPVQGKIQQLGSIGTDLSTSSATDAFSNLYIAGATNGSLAGLNAGFNDAWVVKYDSNGKQQWIKQFGTSSSDFATSIATDNKGDFYLLGMTKGDLAAANQGTENYDVWVAKYDSNGNQQWIKQFGNELTDASFSMKVDDNGNLYISGFSIKQQQQGLFFQPGVLADDPWITKYDTNGNQQWFQTFGSPDYDEAYSIALSNDGSIYTTGWTVGDLGGKNAGLYDVWITKHDNNGQLQWTRQFGTQDYEFPKAIDTDSQGNVYITGWTLGDLGGKNAGSDDAWLAKYDSNGNQLWIKQFGTSGDDASLSMKVDGDRNIFLAGYINNDLGEKNAGADDAWVTKYDSNGNQLWSQQFGTSKFDAATNVTSDNIGNVYVTGITDGSLGDTNAGSVDSWIAKLDSHSGVLEDFDRNRMALS
;
A
#
# COMPACT_ATOMS: atom_id res chain seq x y z
N MET A 1 25.97 20.68 14.58
CA MET A 1 25.56 19.29 14.82
C MET A 1 24.93 19.14 16.19
N GLU A 2 25.66 19.07 17.30
CA GLU A 2 25.06 18.86 18.65
C GLU A 2 23.90 19.83 18.97
N ASN A 3 24.06 21.14 18.81
CA ASN A 3 22.96 22.10 19.07
C ASN A 3 21.75 21.92 18.16
N GLN A 4 21.92 21.43 16.94
CA GLN A 4 20.81 21.14 16.03
C GLN A 4 20.22 19.76 16.25
N LEU A 5 20.99 18.80 16.77
CA LEU A 5 20.49 17.50 17.22
C LEU A 5 19.67 17.64 18.51
N THR A 6 20.03 18.58 19.38
CA THR A 6 19.18 18.97 20.52
C THR A 6 17.95 19.75 20.08
N GLN A 7 18.02 20.49 18.98
CA GLN A 7 16.85 21.12 18.37
C GLN A 7 15.95 20.08 17.70
N SER A 8 16.52 19.08 17.01
CA SER A 8 15.78 17.96 16.45
C SER A 8 15.19 17.08 17.55
N GLU A 9 15.81 16.87 18.71
CA GLU A 9 15.15 16.22 19.86
C GLU A 9 13.92 17.00 20.34
N ASN A 10 13.98 18.34 20.36
CA ASN A 10 12.84 19.17 20.73
C ASN A 10 11.75 19.17 19.65
N ASP A 11 12.13 19.13 18.37
CA ASP A 11 11.22 19.01 17.23
C ASP A 11 10.65 17.59 17.13
N ILE A 12 11.41 16.54 17.44
CA ILE A 12 10.94 15.15 17.60
C ILE A 12 9.88 15.14 18.68
N ASN A 13 10.14 15.71 19.86
CA ASN A 13 9.14 15.82 20.94
C ASN A 13 7.88 16.62 20.55
N ALA A 14 7.99 17.56 19.61
CA ALA A 14 6.86 18.35 19.10
C ALA A 14 6.11 17.68 17.93
N THR A 15 6.81 16.85 17.14
CA THR A 15 6.34 16.19 15.90
C THR A 15 5.85 14.76 16.14
N PHE A 16 6.35 14.08 17.17
CA PHE A 16 6.01 12.69 17.54
C PHE A 16 4.51 12.45 17.71
N LEU A 17 3.74 13.51 18.00
CA LEU A 17 2.29 13.44 18.20
C LEU A 17 1.46 13.98 17.01
N ARG A 18 2.08 14.42 15.90
CA ARG A 18 1.38 15.15 14.82
C ARG A 18 1.45 14.54 13.42
N VAL A 19 2.46 13.72 13.10
CA VAL A 19 2.67 13.22 11.72
C VAL A 19 3.11 11.74 11.70
N LEU A 20 2.41 10.93 12.48
CA LEU A 20 2.66 9.49 12.57
C LEU A 20 2.01 8.77 11.37
N ASN A 21 2.83 8.12 10.54
CA ASN A 21 2.40 7.16 9.53
C ASN A 21 2.75 5.76 10.08
N VAL A 22 1.77 5.13 10.74
CA VAL A 22 1.94 3.76 11.27
C VAL A 22 1.54 2.80 10.16
N SER A 23 2.40 1.83 9.86
CA SER A 23 2.10 0.77 8.93
C SER A 23 1.04 -0.20 9.50
N THR A 24 0.51 -1.08 8.65
CA THR A 24 -0.16 -2.28 9.16
C THR A 24 0.90 -3.22 9.74
N PRO A 25 0.53 -4.16 10.62
CA PRO A 25 1.33 -5.36 10.81
C PRO A 25 1.61 -6.01 9.43
N GLY A 26 2.81 -6.54 9.19
CA GLY A 26 3.23 -7.22 7.96
C GLY A 26 4.03 -6.31 7.03
N SER A 27 4.75 -6.89 6.06
CA SER A 27 5.67 -6.14 5.18
C SER A 27 4.96 -5.02 4.43
N ASP A 28 5.36 -3.77 4.68
CA ASP A 28 4.74 -2.56 4.15
C ASP A 28 5.71 -1.68 3.35
N LEU A 29 5.17 -0.88 2.43
CA LEU A 29 5.89 0.20 1.76
C LEU A 29 5.53 1.54 2.42
N LEU A 30 6.50 2.15 3.09
CA LEU A 30 6.37 3.46 3.71
C LEU A 30 7.14 4.52 2.92
N PHE A 31 6.51 5.67 2.70
CA PHE A 31 7.12 6.81 2.03
C PHE A 31 6.58 8.13 2.58
N PRO A 32 7.35 9.22 2.49
CA PRO A 32 6.94 10.54 2.93
C PRO A 32 5.68 11.02 2.22
N SER A 33 4.73 11.48 3.01
CA SER A 33 3.52 12.18 2.55
C SER A 33 3.47 13.65 2.95
N GLN A 34 4.52 14.19 3.59
CA GLN A 34 4.69 15.61 3.98
C GLN A 34 6.17 15.95 4.20
N ASP A 35 6.46 17.22 4.54
CA ASP A 35 7.81 17.76 4.77
C ASP A 35 8.59 16.97 5.83
N SER A 36 8.00 16.61 6.98
CA SER A 36 8.68 15.80 8.01
C SER A 36 7.71 14.78 8.57
N GLN A 37 8.12 13.51 8.61
CA GLN A 37 7.25 12.42 9.05
C GLN A 37 7.94 11.42 9.97
N LEU A 38 7.12 10.71 10.75
CA LEU A 38 7.52 9.49 11.41
C LEU A 38 6.92 8.32 10.63
N MET A 39 7.76 7.53 9.99
CA MET A 39 7.40 6.27 9.34
C MET A 39 7.74 5.14 10.31
N TRP A 40 6.74 4.32 10.64
CA TRP A 40 6.92 3.23 11.58
C TRP A 40 6.39 1.92 11.00
N GLY A 41 7.34 1.02 10.72
CA GLY A 41 7.11 -0.38 10.41
C GLY A 41 6.73 -1.17 11.66
N ARG A 42 5.58 -1.85 11.65
CA ARG A 42 5.10 -2.57 12.83
C ARG A 42 5.68 -3.97 12.95
N SER A 43 5.75 -4.69 11.83
CA SER A 43 6.22 -6.08 11.72
C SER A 43 6.38 -6.42 10.24
N GLY A 44 7.24 -7.40 9.91
CA GLY A 44 7.49 -7.80 8.53
C GLY A 44 8.69 -7.07 7.92
N ASN A 45 9.08 -7.46 6.71
CA ASN A 45 10.18 -6.81 5.99
C ASN A 45 9.70 -5.46 5.40
N ASP A 46 9.96 -4.35 6.09
CA ASP A 46 9.44 -3.05 5.68
C ASP A 46 10.36 -2.31 4.70
N LEU A 47 9.75 -1.63 3.73
CA LEU A 47 10.45 -0.81 2.74
C LEU A 47 10.22 0.68 3.03
N PHE A 48 11.23 1.36 3.56
CA PHE A 48 11.21 2.79 3.84
C PHE A 48 11.86 3.58 2.71
N VAL A 49 11.06 4.34 1.98
CA VAL A 49 11.53 5.18 0.87
C VAL A 49 11.74 6.60 1.35
N GLY A 50 12.95 7.14 1.20
CA GLY A 50 13.24 8.53 1.51
C GLY A 50 12.67 9.53 0.49
N SER A 51 12.69 10.82 0.83
CA SER A 51 12.19 11.88 -0.03
C SER A 51 13.11 12.18 -1.22
N ASN A 52 12.58 11.99 -2.43
CA ASN A 52 13.21 12.43 -3.66
C ASN A 52 12.80 13.89 -3.97
N LEU A 53 13.72 14.83 -3.79
CA LEU A 53 13.39 16.26 -3.75
C LEU A 53 13.02 16.83 -5.13
N SER A 54 11.76 17.25 -5.27
CA SER A 54 11.33 18.25 -6.26
C SER A 54 10.60 19.47 -5.64
N HIS A 55 10.38 19.48 -4.32
CA HIS A 55 9.54 20.48 -3.66
C HIS A 55 10.36 21.62 -3.03
N ASN A 56 10.00 22.87 -3.38
CA ASN A 56 10.51 24.12 -2.80
C ASN A 56 9.98 24.35 -1.38
N SER A 57 10.17 23.39 -0.48
CA SER A 57 9.81 23.56 0.92
C SER A 57 10.81 24.49 1.61
N LYS A 58 10.31 25.52 2.31
CA LYS A 58 11.13 26.39 3.17
C LYS A 58 11.33 25.80 4.58
N GLN A 59 10.70 24.66 4.86
CA GLN A 59 10.76 23.96 6.14
C GLN A 59 11.85 22.88 6.10
N PRO A 60 12.50 22.56 7.23
CA PRO A 60 13.31 21.35 7.32
C PRO A 60 12.49 20.10 7.00
N GLN A 61 13.12 19.12 6.33
CA GLN A 61 12.56 17.81 6.05
C GLN A 61 13.35 16.72 6.79
N ILE A 62 12.89 16.35 7.98
CA ILE A 62 13.50 15.28 8.76
C ILE A 62 12.50 14.13 8.81
N ASP A 63 12.85 13.03 8.15
CA ASP A 63 12.04 11.82 8.16
C ASP A 63 12.65 10.84 9.17
N ILE A 64 11.84 10.42 10.13
CA ILE A 64 12.23 9.45 11.15
C ILE A 64 11.71 8.10 10.70
N MET A 65 12.62 7.14 10.54
CA MET A 65 12.33 5.78 10.12
C MET A 65 12.54 4.87 11.33
N LEU A 66 11.45 4.31 11.81
CA LEU A 66 11.43 3.25 12.81
C LEU A 66 11.12 1.96 12.08
N GLY A 67 12.08 1.05 12.07
CA GLY A 67 11.86 -0.31 11.63
C GLY A 67 10.89 -1.08 12.53
N ASP A 68 10.81 -2.37 12.30
CA ASP A 68 10.05 -3.31 13.10
C ASP A 68 10.45 -3.21 14.58
N ALA A 69 9.61 -2.52 15.36
CA ALA A 69 9.90 -2.35 16.77
C ALA A 69 9.68 -3.69 17.50
N ASP A 70 10.76 -4.48 17.62
CA ASP A 70 10.98 -5.53 18.63
C ASP A 70 10.52 -5.09 20.04
N PHE A 71 10.43 -3.77 20.24
CA PHE A 71 9.92 -3.06 21.39
C PHE A 71 8.55 -3.53 21.91
N MET A 72 7.66 -4.04 21.05
CA MET A 72 6.37 -4.61 21.47
C MET A 72 6.39 -6.15 21.54
N GLY A 73 7.30 -6.81 20.81
CA GLY A 73 7.47 -8.27 20.73
C GLY A 73 8.26 -8.91 21.87
N ALA A 74 8.88 -8.10 22.76
CA ALA A 74 9.60 -8.57 23.94
C ALA A 74 8.73 -9.35 24.98
N ALA A 75 7.43 -9.55 24.71
CA ALA A 75 6.55 -10.34 25.55
C ALA A 75 6.53 -11.86 25.27
N GLU A 76 6.88 -12.36 24.07
CA GLU A 76 6.51 -13.75 23.73
C GLU A 76 7.56 -14.64 23.01
N GLY A 77 8.82 -14.22 22.88
CA GLY A 77 9.91 -15.16 22.58
C GLY A 77 9.93 -15.75 21.16
N SER A 78 9.18 -15.16 20.21
CA SER A 78 9.40 -15.37 18.78
C SER A 78 10.58 -14.50 18.32
N GLN A 79 11.70 -15.12 17.95
CA GLN A 79 12.76 -14.43 17.20
C GLN A 79 12.34 -14.43 15.73
N LEU A 80 11.46 -13.51 15.35
CA LEU A 80 11.19 -13.22 13.95
C LEU A 80 12.34 -12.32 13.47
N ASN A 81 13.00 -12.72 12.39
CA ASN A 81 14.13 -11.97 11.82
C ASN A 81 13.59 -11.21 10.60
N TRP A 82 12.94 -10.09 10.84
CA TRP A 82 12.51 -9.20 9.77
C TRP A 82 13.69 -8.33 9.32
N SER A 83 13.71 -8.01 8.04
CA SER A 83 14.81 -7.29 7.40
C SER A 83 14.25 -6.06 6.71
N ASP A 84 14.58 -4.90 7.25
CA ASP A 84 14.10 -3.63 6.72
C ASP A 84 15.04 -3.07 5.67
N LYS A 85 14.46 -2.35 4.70
CA LYS A 85 15.21 -1.68 3.65
C LYS A 85 14.93 -0.18 3.64
N PHE A 86 15.97 0.60 3.90
CA PHE A 86 15.95 2.06 3.87
C PHE A 86 16.50 2.56 2.53
N ILE A 87 15.62 3.00 1.62
CA ILE A 87 16.00 3.57 0.32
C ILE A 87 16.30 5.06 0.46
N LEU A 88 17.58 5.42 0.36
CA LEU A 88 18.08 6.80 0.43
C LEU A 88 18.71 7.27 -0.90
N GLY A 89 18.41 6.57 -1.99
CA GLY A 89 18.86 6.92 -3.33
C GLY A 89 18.53 5.84 -4.36
N ASP A 90 18.50 6.27 -5.62
CA ASP A 90 18.30 5.42 -6.79
C ASP A 90 19.50 5.49 -7.74
N TRP A 91 19.42 4.90 -8.94
CA TRP A 91 20.51 4.92 -9.92
C TRP A 91 20.74 6.32 -10.55
N GLN A 92 19.80 7.25 -10.39
CA GLN A 92 19.87 8.61 -10.92
C GLN A 92 20.45 9.58 -9.91
N GLN A 93 20.05 9.51 -8.64
CA GLN A 93 20.44 10.47 -7.61
C GLN A 93 20.30 9.97 -6.17
N PRO A 94 21.08 10.53 -5.22
CA PRO A 94 20.83 10.36 -3.79
C PRO A 94 19.58 11.15 -3.36
N TYR A 95 18.95 10.71 -2.27
CA TYR A 95 17.84 11.41 -1.63
C TYR A 95 18.36 12.33 -0.52
N TYR A 96 17.53 13.29 -0.09
CA TYR A 96 17.90 14.31 0.90
C TYR A 96 19.09 15.20 0.51
N THR A 97 19.39 15.34 -0.79
CA THR A 97 20.44 16.25 -1.27
C THR A 97 19.84 17.39 -2.07
N ASP A 98 20.19 18.63 -1.73
CA ASP A 98 19.85 19.80 -2.56
C ASP A 98 21.09 20.33 -3.28
N PRO A 99 21.22 20.13 -4.60
CA PRO A 99 22.36 20.66 -5.35
C PRO A 99 22.39 22.20 -5.42
N LYS A 100 21.32 22.89 -4.97
CA LYS A 100 21.17 24.36 -5.01
C LYS A 100 21.40 25.03 -3.65
N GLU A 101 21.26 24.33 -2.54
CA GLU A 101 21.43 24.89 -1.18
C GLU A 101 22.64 24.32 -0.46
N LEU A 102 23.67 25.17 -0.26
CA LEU A 102 24.89 24.84 0.46
C LEU A 102 24.67 24.88 1.99
N ASN A 103 24.08 23.83 2.58
CA ASN A 103 23.82 23.78 4.03
C ASN A 103 24.21 22.46 4.73
N PHE A 104 25.16 21.70 4.17
CA PHE A 104 25.67 20.45 4.74
C PHE A 104 24.59 19.38 5.00
N GLY A 105 23.45 19.43 4.30
CA GLY A 105 22.28 18.57 4.53
C GLY A 105 21.61 18.71 5.90
N LEU A 106 21.87 19.77 6.68
CA LEU A 106 21.32 19.87 8.05
C LEU A 106 19.83 20.17 8.12
N ASN A 107 19.23 20.56 7.00
CA ASN A 107 17.80 20.81 6.91
C ASN A 107 17.03 19.58 6.37
N GLN A 108 17.71 18.59 5.80
CA GLN A 108 17.05 17.50 5.08
C GLN A 108 17.85 16.20 5.27
N PHE A 109 17.35 15.25 6.05
CA PHE A 109 18.01 13.95 6.27
C PHE A 109 17.06 12.92 6.90
N ALA A 110 17.40 11.64 6.79
CA ALA A 110 16.71 10.56 7.48
C ALA A 110 17.31 10.28 8.87
N LEU A 111 16.47 10.02 9.87
CA LEU A 111 16.87 9.50 11.17
C LEU A 111 16.41 8.04 11.28
N ILE A 112 17.34 7.09 11.31
CA ILE A 112 17.03 5.65 11.35
C ILE A 112 17.30 5.13 12.75
N LEU A 113 16.25 4.74 13.48
CA LEU A 113 16.31 4.53 14.94
C LEU A 113 16.39 3.06 15.40
N ASP A 114 16.33 2.08 14.48
CA ASP A 114 16.38 0.64 14.81
C ASP A 114 17.19 -0.20 13.81
N PHE A 115 18.23 0.37 13.22
CA PHE A 115 18.99 -0.34 12.20
C PHE A 115 19.83 -1.50 12.77
N ASP A 116 19.56 -2.73 12.35
CA ASP A 116 20.40 -3.91 12.57
C ASP A 116 21.25 -4.24 11.33
N SER A 117 22.54 -3.93 11.40
CA SER A 117 23.55 -4.24 10.37
C SER A 117 23.67 -5.72 9.93
N LYS A 118 23.01 -6.66 10.59
CA LYS A 118 22.98 -8.08 10.18
C LYS A 118 21.78 -8.45 9.32
N GLN A 119 20.73 -7.62 9.33
CA GLN A 119 19.42 -7.92 8.75
C GLN A 119 19.04 -6.82 7.75
N ASP A 120 19.23 -5.56 8.14
CA ASP A 120 18.74 -4.41 7.39
C ASP A 120 19.70 -3.95 6.30
N ILE A 121 19.11 -3.31 5.29
CA ILE A 121 19.81 -2.74 4.15
C ILE A 121 19.57 -1.24 4.07
N ILE A 122 20.64 -0.46 3.85
CA ILE A 122 20.56 0.91 3.38
C ILE A 122 20.94 0.95 1.90
N GLN A 123 20.00 1.35 1.05
CA GLN A 123 20.23 1.55 -0.38
C GLN A 123 20.66 3.00 -0.66
N LEU A 124 21.73 3.15 -1.44
CA LEU A 124 22.38 4.42 -1.77
C LEU A 124 22.61 4.56 -3.28
N HIS A 125 22.65 5.80 -3.75
CA HIS A 125 23.04 6.15 -5.11
C HIS A 125 24.56 5.94 -5.36
N GLY A 126 24.98 5.68 -6.60
CA GLY A 126 26.39 5.75 -6.97
C GLY A 126 27.22 4.59 -6.40
N ILE A 127 28.36 4.88 -5.76
CA ILE A 127 29.29 3.89 -5.20
C ILE A 127 29.78 4.30 -3.82
N SER A 128 30.37 3.35 -3.08
CA SER A 128 30.89 3.59 -1.73
C SER A 128 31.91 4.74 -1.60
N LYS A 129 32.55 5.17 -2.69
CA LYS A 129 33.52 6.28 -2.68
C LYS A 129 32.86 7.66 -2.65
N ASP A 130 31.57 7.71 -2.94
CA ASP A 130 30.79 8.94 -2.96
C ASP A 130 30.27 9.28 -1.55
N TYR A 131 30.63 8.49 -0.54
CA TYR A 131 30.13 8.64 0.81
C TYR A 131 31.25 8.72 1.85
N GLN A 132 30.93 9.39 2.95
CA GLN A 132 31.75 9.42 4.15
C GLN A 132 30.89 9.14 5.39
N LEU A 133 31.40 8.26 6.24
CA LEU A 133 30.85 8.01 7.57
C LEU A 133 31.56 8.92 8.58
N VAL A 134 30.77 9.59 9.41
CA VAL A 134 31.26 10.43 10.50
C VAL A 134 30.69 9.90 11.81
N GLU A 135 31.57 9.40 12.67
CA GLU A 135 31.19 8.90 13.99
C GLU A 135 31.04 10.04 14.98
N SER A 136 30.04 9.95 15.84
CA SER A 136 29.78 10.87 16.93
C SER A 136 29.35 10.13 18.19
N THR A 137 29.22 10.84 19.31
CA THR A 137 28.65 10.27 20.54
C THR A 137 27.19 9.84 20.39
N LEU A 138 26.49 10.33 19.36
CA LEU A 138 25.10 9.98 19.07
C LEU A 138 24.99 8.77 18.17
N GLY A 139 26.05 8.37 17.45
CA GLY A 139 26.06 7.30 16.44
C GLY A 139 26.73 7.73 15.14
N THR A 140 26.50 6.97 14.07
CA THR A 140 27.08 7.20 12.74
C THR A 140 26.21 8.14 11.89
N ALA A 141 26.83 9.17 11.30
CA ALA A 141 26.23 10.02 10.28
C ALA A 141 26.77 9.66 8.88
N ILE A 142 25.88 9.59 7.90
CA ILE A 142 26.20 9.27 6.50
C ILE A 142 26.14 10.56 5.67
N PHE A 143 27.25 10.89 5.02
CA PHE A 143 27.35 12.05 4.13
C PHE A 143 27.56 11.61 2.70
N TRP A 144 26.80 12.19 1.76
CA TRP A 144 27.11 12.11 0.33
C TRP A 144 28.08 13.22 -0.07
N GLN A 145 29.02 12.91 -0.96
CA GLN A 145 30.11 13.81 -1.35
C GLN A 145 30.03 14.13 -2.85
N GLN A 146 29.72 15.39 -3.18
CA GLN A 146 29.84 15.90 -4.55
C GLN A 146 30.67 17.18 -4.58
N GLY A 147 31.88 17.09 -5.13
CA GLY A 147 32.80 18.23 -5.20
C GLY A 147 33.39 18.59 -3.85
N THR A 148 33.22 19.83 -3.39
CA THR A 148 33.82 20.34 -2.13
C THR A 148 32.86 20.38 -0.95
N VAL A 149 31.61 19.95 -1.15
CA VAL A 149 30.54 20.06 -0.16
C VAL A 149 29.97 18.67 0.04
N SER A 150 29.64 18.36 1.29
CA SER A 150 29.05 17.08 1.67
C SER A 150 27.70 17.36 2.30
N ASP A 151 26.68 16.61 1.87
CA ASP A 151 25.34 16.70 2.42
C ASP A 151 25.09 15.51 3.33
N LEU A 152 24.61 15.80 4.55
CA LEU A 152 24.09 14.79 5.45
C LEU A 152 22.85 14.15 4.82
N ILE A 153 22.85 12.84 4.64
CA ILE A 153 21.69 12.11 4.09
C ILE A 153 20.98 11.29 5.16
N ALA A 154 21.71 10.81 6.17
CA ALA A 154 21.14 10.04 7.26
C ALA A 154 21.97 10.10 8.55
N VAL A 155 21.30 9.89 9.67
CA VAL A 155 21.88 9.66 10.99
C VAL A 155 21.33 8.36 11.55
N LEU A 156 22.22 7.50 12.06
CA LEU A 156 21.89 6.24 12.72
C LEU A 156 22.28 6.30 14.20
N PRO A 157 21.38 6.74 15.09
CA PRO A 157 21.71 6.88 16.49
C PRO A 157 22.03 5.55 17.16
N GLY A 158 23.01 5.53 18.06
CA GLY A 158 23.45 4.34 18.79
C GLY A 158 24.28 3.33 17.98
N ILE A 159 24.16 3.35 16.65
CA ILE A 159 24.95 2.51 15.75
C ILE A 159 26.31 3.16 15.49
N ASN A 160 27.38 2.37 15.62
CA ASN A 160 28.76 2.83 15.46
C ASN A 160 29.58 1.78 14.70
N HIS A 161 30.72 2.18 14.16
CA HIS A 161 31.68 1.33 13.46
C HIS A 161 31.12 0.72 12.17
N LEU A 162 30.22 1.45 11.50
CA LEU A 162 29.78 1.08 10.17
C LEU A 162 30.94 1.20 9.17
N ASN A 163 30.84 0.41 8.11
CA ASN A 163 31.83 0.33 7.06
C ASN A 163 31.08 0.41 5.73
N LEU A 164 31.49 1.34 4.86
CA LEU A 164 30.88 1.54 3.52
C LEU A 164 31.04 0.32 2.59
N GLN A 165 31.80 -0.70 2.99
CA GLN A 165 31.92 -1.98 2.31
C GLN A 165 31.19 -3.12 3.05
N GLY A 166 30.41 -2.82 4.08
CA GLY A 166 29.56 -3.79 4.76
C GLY A 166 28.42 -4.25 3.86
N ASP A 167 27.95 -5.48 4.06
CA ASP A 167 26.90 -6.09 3.25
C ASP A 167 25.53 -5.41 3.40
N TYR A 168 25.37 -4.58 4.43
CA TYR A 168 24.20 -3.76 4.71
C TYR A 168 24.14 -2.43 3.92
N PHE A 169 25.15 -2.12 3.10
CA PHE A 169 25.07 -1.01 2.14
C PHE A 169 24.91 -1.55 0.73
N GLN A 170 23.77 -1.26 0.11
CA GLN A 170 23.50 -1.54 -1.29
C GLN A 170 23.70 -0.26 -2.13
N TYR A 171 24.42 -0.35 -3.25
CA TYR A 171 24.70 0.78 -4.13
C TYR A 171 24.12 0.56 -5.53
N GLU A 172 23.33 1.52 -6.03
CA GLU A 172 22.63 1.43 -7.32
C GLU A 172 23.47 1.85 -8.54
N GLY A 173 24.70 2.33 -8.31
CA GLY A 173 25.58 2.75 -9.40
C GLY A 173 25.06 3.97 -10.17
N TYR A 174 25.54 4.10 -11.41
CA TYR A 174 25.26 5.23 -12.32
C TYR A 174 24.67 4.79 -13.66
N THR A 175 24.46 3.48 -13.83
CA THR A 175 24.02 2.92 -15.11
C THR A 175 22.55 2.55 -14.99
N PRO A 176 21.70 2.97 -15.94
CA PRO A 176 20.30 2.59 -15.93
C PRO A 176 20.15 1.06 -15.87
N PRO A 177 19.40 0.52 -14.90
CA PRO A 177 19.14 -0.90 -14.80
C PRO A 177 18.36 -1.41 -16.01
N LYS A 178 18.61 -2.67 -16.36
CA LYS A 178 17.99 -3.31 -17.53
C LYS A 178 16.66 -3.96 -17.13
N PRO A 179 15.60 -3.78 -17.95
CA PRO A 179 14.33 -4.47 -17.75
C PRO A 179 14.46 -6.00 -17.82
N VAL A 180 13.70 -6.74 -17.02
CA VAL A 180 13.75 -8.22 -16.96
C VAL A 180 12.56 -8.92 -17.63
N GLN A 181 11.41 -8.25 -17.79
CA GLN A 181 10.16 -8.80 -18.32
C GLN A 181 9.54 -7.91 -19.42
N GLY A 182 9.92 -8.17 -20.68
CA GLY A 182 9.48 -7.40 -21.85
C GLY A 182 7.96 -7.39 -22.15
N LYS A 183 7.16 -8.14 -21.40
CA LYS A 183 5.69 -8.21 -21.53
C LYS A 183 4.95 -7.32 -20.54
N ILE A 184 5.61 -6.94 -19.45
CA ILE A 184 5.10 -6.05 -18.41
C ILE A 184 5.35 -4.61 -18.85
N GLN A 185 4.40 -3.71 -18.59
CA GLN A 185 4.61 -2.28 -18.76
C GLN A 185 4.85 -1.64 -17.39
N GLN A 186 5.87 -0.78 -17.27
CA GLN A 186 6.04 0.09 -16.11
C GLN A 186 5.51 1.49 -16.41
N LEU A 187 4.99 2.14 -15.38
CA LEU A 187 4.53 3.52 -15.32
C LEU A 187 5.25 4.18 -14.14
N GLY A 188 6.22 5.03 -14.45
CA GLY A 188 7.06 5.66 -13.44
C GLY A 188 7.50 7.06 -13.86
N SER A 189 7.82 7.84 -12.84
CA SER A 189 8.46 9.14 -12.85
C SER A 189 9.75 9.05 -12.03
N ILE A 190 10.44 10.17 -11.79
CA ILE A 190 11.62 10.16 -10.89
C ILE A 190 11.25 9.84 -9.44
N GLY A 191 9.98 9.95 -9.07
CA GLY A 191 9.50 9.77 -7.72
C GLY A 191 9.09 8.32 -7.38
N THR A 192 8.14 8.23 -6.46
CA THR A 192 7.35 7.05 -6.11
C THR A 192 6.03 7.13 -6.87
N ASP A 193 5.69 6.08 -7.60
CA ASP A 193 4.49 5.94 -8.42
C ASP A 193 3.77 4.64 -8.04
N LEU A 194 2.64 4.74 -7.36
CA LEU A 194 1.91 3.61 -6.79
C LEU A 194 0.67 3.30 -7.61
N SER A 195 0.42 2.03 -7.93
CA SER A 195 -0.92 1.56 -8.26
C SER A 195 -1.60 0.97 -7.03
N THR A 196 -2.79 1.47 -6.70
CA THR A 196 -3.56 1.03 -5.53
C THR A 196 -4.76 0.18 -5.91
N SER A 197 -5.34 0.43 -7.09
CA SER A 197 -6.55 -0.26 -7.52
C SER A 197 -6.70 -0.28 -9.03
N SER A 198 -7.33 -1.33 -9.55
CA SER A 198 -7.66 -1.48 -10.96
C SER A 198 -9.07 -2.03 -11.16
N ALA A 199 -9.70 -1.65 -12.28
CA ALA A 199 -11.03 -2.12 -12.65
C ALA A 199 -11.19 -2.19 -14.17
N THR A 200 -11.97 -3.15 -14.65
CA THR A 200 -12.39 -3.21 -16.06
C THR A 200 -13.82 -2.74 -16.23
N ASP A 201 -14.14 -2.06 -17.32
CA ASP A 201 -15.54 -1.74 -17.65
C ASP A 201 -16.23 -2.84 -18.47
N ALA A 202 -17.53 -2.67 -18.71
CA ALA A 202 -18.35 -3.58 -19.52
C ALA A 202 -17.84 -3.75 -20.98
N PHE A 203 -16.95 -2.87 -21.44
CA PHE A 203 -16.33 -2.92 -22.77
C PHE A 203 -14.89 -3.47 -22.73
N SER A 204 -14.47 -4.04 -21.59
CA SER A 204 -13.13 -4.57 -21.36
C SER A 204 -12.01 -3.53 -21.45
N ASN A 205 -12.30 -2.24 -21.24
CA ASN A 205 -11.26 -1.25 -21.02
C ASN A 205 -10.73 -1.40 -19.58
N LEU A 206 -9.42 -1.23 -19.38
CA LEU A 206 -8.78 -1.27 -18.08
C LEU A 206 -8.57 0.15 -17.55
N TYR A 207 -8.87 0.36 -16.28
CA TYR A 207 -8.56 1.58 -15.54
C TYR A 207 -7.69 1.23 -14.34
N ILE A 208 -6.68 2.06 -14.08
CA ILE A 208 -5.78 1.90 -12.93
C ILE A 208 -5.67 3.26 -12.26
N ALA A 209 -5.73 3.27 -10.94
CA ALA A 209 -5.60 4.47 -10.13
C ALA A 209 -4.51 4.29 -9.06
N GLY A 210 -4.02 5.41 -8.56
CA GLY A 210 -3.09 5.43 -7.45
C GLY A 210 -2.57 6.82 -7.11
N ALA A 211 -1.35 6.89 -6.60
CA ALA A 211 -0.72 8.12 -6.16
C ALA A 211 0.72 8.24 -6.68
N THR A 212 1.21 9.47 -6.82
CA THR A 212 2.59 9.75 -7.22
C THR A 212 3.12 11.00 -6.51
N ASN A 213 4.37 10.97 -6.03
CA ASN A 213 5.08 12.18 -5.61
C ASN A 213 5.93 12.80 -6.74
N GLY A 214 5.89 12.20 -7.93
CA GLY A 214 6.55 12.71 -9.11
C GLY A 214 5.58 13.30 -10.14
N SER A 215 6.10 13.48 -11.35
CA SER A 215 5.40 14.10 -12.48
C SER A 215 5.08 13.05 -13.55
N LEU A 216 4.13 12.15 -13.24
CA LEU A 216 3.75 11.01 -14.09
C LEU A 216 2.90 11.42 -15.31
N ALA A 217 1.95 12.34 -15.10
CA ALA A 217 1.00 12.79 -16.12
C ALA A 217 0.64 14.28 -15.99
N GLY A 218 1.59 15.06 -15.50
CA GLY A 218 1.46 16.48 -15.18
C GLY A 218 2.61 16.91 -14.27
N LEU A 219 2.67 18.20 -13.93
CA LEU A 219 3.54 18.65 -12.84
C LEU A 219 2.89 18.25 -11.51
N ASN A 220 3.69 17.73 -10.59
CA ASN A 220 3.22 17.45 -9.24
C ASN A 220 2.74 18.74 -8.56
N ALA A 221 1.50 18.75 -8.07
CA ALA A 221 0.89 19.93 -7.46
C ALA A 221 1.26 20.11 -5.99
N GLY A 222 1.58 19.03 -5.29
CA GLY A 222 1.68 18.95 -3.83
C GLY A 222 2.77 18.01 -3.36
N PHE A 223 2.49 17.13 -2.41
CA PHE A 223 3.43 16.08 -1.99
C PHE A 223 3.18 14.78 -2.74
N ASN A 224 1.91 14.39 -2.80
CA ASN A 224 1.42 13.26 -3.58
C ASN A 224 0.21 13.74 -4.36
N ASP A 225 0.14 13.40 -5.63
CA ASP A 225 -1.03 13.62 -6.46
C ASP A 225 -1.71 12.28 -6.77
N ALA A 226 -3.03 12.30 -6.83
CA ALA A 226 -3.80 11.19 -7.35
C ALA A 226 -3.61 11.09 -8.86
N TRP A 227 -3.57 9.86 -9.39
CA TRP A 227 -3.55 9.63 -10.83
C TRP A 227 -4.49 8.51 -11.25
N VAL A 228 -4.89 8.55 -12.52
CA VAL A 228 -5.70 7.53 -13.17
C VAL A 228 -5.32 7.39 -14.64
N VAL A 229 -5.22 6.16 -15.13
CA VAL A 229 -4.95 5.82 -16.53
C VAL A 229 -6.05 4.93 -17.08
N LYS A 230 -6.35 5.06 -18.38
CA LYS A 230 -7.25 4.17 -19.12
C LYS A 230 -6.51 3.52 -20.27
N TYR A 231 -6.73 2.22 -20.43
CA TYR A 231 -6.33 1.40 -21.57
C TYR A 231 -7.56 0.83 -22.27
N ASP A 232 -7.49 0.66 -23.59
CA ASP A 232 -8.52 -0.12 -24.30
C ASP A 232 -8.33 -1.63 -24.09
N SER A 233 -9.27 -2.42 -24.60
CA SER A 233 -9.25 -3.89 -24.49
C SER A 233 -8.05 -4.58 -25.16
N ASN A 234 -7.24 -3.85 -25.93
CA ASN A 234 -6.01 -4.37 -26.54
C ASN A 234 -4.77 -3.97 -25.72
N GLY A 235 -4.95 -3.28 -24.60
CA GLY A 235 -3.85 -2.77 -23.77
C GLY A 235 -3.26 -1.46 -24.28
N LYS A 236 -3.90 -0.75 -25.22
CA LYS A 236 -3.39 0.54 -25.70
C LYS A 236 -3.86 1.68 -24.80
N GLN A 237 -2.93 2.49 -24.31
CA GLN A 237 -3.22 3.65 -23.47
C GLN A 237 -4.09 4.68 -24.22
N GLN A 238 -5.25 5.01 -23.66
CA GLN A 238 -6.17 6.02 -24.19
C GLN A 238 -5.89 7.40 -23.61
N TRP A 239 -5.61 7.48 -22.31
CA TRP A 239 -5.22 8.71 -21.62
C TRP A 239 -4.66 8.37 -20.23
N ILE A 240 -3.94 9.32 -19.64
CA ILE A 240 -3.54 9.33 -18.23
C ILE A 240 -3.78 10.74 -17.67
N LYS A 241 -4.18 10.82 -16.40
CA LYS A 241 -4.44 12.07 -15.69
C LYS A 241 -3.78 12.02 -14.32
N GLN A 242 -3.18 13.13 -13.92
CA GLN A 242 -2.66 13.38 -12.58
C GLN A 242 -3.32 14.67 -12.06
N PHE A 243 -3.76 14.65 -10.80
CA PHE A 243 -4.42 15.78 -10.15
C PHE A 243 -4.25 15.73 -8.64
N GLY A 244 -4.17 16.90 -8.02
CA GLY A 244 -4.01 17.04 -6.59
C GLY A 244 -4.06 18.50 -6.17
N THR A 245 -3.84 18.73 -4.89
CA THR A 245 -3.71 20.02 -4.23
C THR A 245 -2.24 20.32 -3.95
N SER A 246 -1.93 21.35 -3.15
CA SER A 246 -0.55 21.56 -2.65
C SER A 246 -0.15 20.61 -1.53
N SER A 247 -1.04 19.70 -1.12
CA SER A 247 -0.84 18.74 -0.04
C SER A 247 -0.76 17.32 -0.60
N SER A 248 -0.96 16.29 0.22
CA SER A 248 -1.04 14.92 -0.27
C SER A 248 -2.47 14.54 -0.65
N ASP A 249 -2.60 13.95 -1.84
CA ASP A 249 -3.82 13.49 -2.48
C ASP A 249 -3.60 12.08 -3.03
N PHE A 250 -4.43 11.12 -2.62
CA PHE A 250 -4.32 9.71 -3.00
C PHE A 250 -5.61 9.24 -3.65
N ALA A 251 -5.52 8.42 -4.70
CA ALA A 251 -6.63 7.54 -5.10
C ALA A 251 -6.38 6.15 -4.51
N THR A 252 -7.35 5.63 -3.74
CA THR A 252 -7.25 4.34 -3.02
C THR A 252 -8.07 3.24 -3.69
N SER A 253 -9.16 3.59 -4.39
CA SER A 253 -10.02 2.61 -5.06
C SER A 253 -10.63 3.15 -6.35
N ILE A 254 -10.79 2.27 -7.34
CA ILE A 254 -11.49 2.54 -8.59
C ILE A 254 -12.55 1.48 -8.86
N ALA A 255 -13.72 1.89 -9.36
CA ALA A 255 -14.79 1.00 -9.78
C ALA A 255 -15.47 1.55 -11.04
N THR A 256 -16.03 0.66 -11.86
CA THR A 256 -16.74 1.00 -13.10
C THR A 256 -18.22 0.64 -12.97
N ASP A 257 -19.08 1.32 -13.74
CA ASP A 257 -20.47 0.93 -13.91
C ASP A 257 -20.72 0.23 -15.26
N ASN A 258 -21.93 -0.31 -15.44
CA ASN A 258 -22.35 -0.99 -16.66
C ASN A 258 -22.48 -0.07 -17.90
N LYS A 259 -22.26 1.24 -17.75
CA LYS A 259 -22.24 2.23 -18.85
C LYS A 259 -20.81 2.61 -19.24
N GLY A 260 -19.81 2.13 -18.51
CA GLY A 260 -18.40 2.49 -18.69
C GLY A 260 -18.01 3.81 -18.02
N ASP A 261 -18.89 4.40 -17.20
CA ASP A 261 -18.47 5.46 -16.28
C ASP A 261 -17.61 4.83 -15.17
N PHE A 262 -16.75 5.64 -14.55
CA PHE A 262 -15.91 5.18 -13.45
C PHE A 262 -15.95 6.12 -12.26
N TYR A 263 -15.64 5.55 -11.10
CA TYR A 263 -15.66 6.21 -9.81
C TYR A 263 -14.26 6.09 -9.21
N LEU A 264 -13.80 7.18 -8.61
CA LEU A 264 -12.55 7.21 -7.84
C LEU A 264 -12.89 7.52 -6.39
N LEU A 265 -12.27 6.79 -5.49
CA LEU A 265 -12.28 7.02 -4.05
C LEU A 265 -10.85 7.28 -3.60
N GLY A 266 -10.69 8.17 -2.63
CA GLY A 266 -9.37 8.55 -2.18
C GLY A 266 -9.36 9.40 -0.94
N MET A 267 -8.17 9.91 -0.63
CA MET A 267 -7.87 10.75 0.53
C MET A 267 -7.21 12.04 0.11
N THR A 268 -7.42 13.11 0.87
CA THR A 268 -6.76 14.40 0.64
C THR A 268 -6.50 15.14 1.95
N LYS A 269 -5.34 15.76 2.08
CA LYS A 269 -5.04 16.75 3.13
C LYS A 269 -5.27 18.19 2.69
N GLY A 270 -5.71 18.39 1.46
CA GLY A 270 -5.98 19.70 0.89
C GLY A 270 -7.46 19.96 0.64
N ASP A 271 -7.70 21.10 0.01
CA ASP A 271 -9.03 21.57 -0.39
C ASP A 271 -9.39 21.04 -1.80
N LEU A 272 -9.48 19.72 -1.99
CA LEU A 272 -9.67 19.11 -3.32
C LEU A 272 -11.05 19.40 -3.92
N ALA A 273 -12.11 19.28 -3.12
CA ALA A 273 -13.50 19.53 -3.54
C ALA A 273 -14.29 20.39 -2.56
N ALA A 274 -13.87 20.43 -1.30
CA ALA A 274 -14.37 21.31 -0.26
C ALA A 274 -13.19 21.74 0.61
N ALA A 275 -13.39 22.71 1.51
CA ALA A 275 -12.37 23.04 2.50
C ALA A 275 -12.10 21.81 3.38
N ASN A 276 -10.83 21.50 3.63
CA ASN A 276 -10.44 20.41 4.50
C ASN A 276 -10.96 20.66 5.92
N GLN A 277 -11.66 19.68 6.47
CA GLN A 277 -12.32 19.81 7.77
C GLN A 277 -11.52 19.20 8.93
N GLY A 278 -10.47 18.43 8.63
CA GLY A 278 -9.53 17.88 9.61
C GLY A 278 -8.37 18.84 9.85
N THR A 279 -8.12 19.25 11.10
CA THR A 279 -6.87 19.95 11.43
C THR A 279 -5.69 18.99 11.23
N GLU A 280 -5.03 19.07 10.07
CA GLU A 280 -3.85 18.27 9.66
C GLU A 280 -4.13 16.80 9.23
N ASN A 281 -5.40 16.41 9.05
CA ASN A 281 -5.82 15.04 8.73
C ASN A 281 -6.32 14.87 7.29
N TYR A 282 -6.36 13.61 6.82
CA TYR A 282 -6.98 13.28 5.54
C TYR A 282 -8.51 13.37 5.64
N ASP A 283 -9.12 14.08 4.70
CA ASP A 283 -10.53 13.91 4.34
C ASP A 283 -10.65 12.80 3.29
N VAL A 284 -11.79 12.11 3.29
CA VAL A 284 -12.16 11.18 2.22
C VAL A 284 -12.77 11.98 1.07
N TRP A 285 -12.44 11.62 -0.16
CA TRP A 285 -13.11 12.16 -1.34
C TRP A 285 -13.57 11.05 -2.27
N VAL A 286 -14.67 11.31 -2.97
CA VAL A 286 -15.22 10.42 -3.99
C VAL A 286 -15.67 11.22 -5.20
N ALA A 287 -15.35 10.73 -6.39
CA ALA A 287 -15.64 11.38 -7.66
C ALA A 287 -16.22 10.39 -8.66
N LYS A 288 -17.12 10.89 -9.52
CA LYS A 288 -17.62 10.17 -10.69
C LYS A 288 -17.11 10.83 -11.96
N TYR A 289 -16.73 10.02 -12.93
CA TYR A 289 -16.28 10.41 -14.26
C TYR A 289 -17.06 9.66 -15.33
N ASP A 290 -17.24 10.28 -16.50
CA ASP A 290 -17.73 9.57 -17.67
C ASP A 290 -16.63 8.68 -18.30
N SER A 291 -17.01 7.82 -19.24
CA SER A 291 -16.08 6.95 -19.99
C SER A 291 -14.97 7.66 -20.78
N ASN A 292 -15.09 8.98 -21.00
CA ASN A 292 -14.04 9.82 -21.62
C ASN A 292 -13.12 10.46 -20.57
N GLY A 293 -13.38 10.23 -19.28
CA GLY A 293 -12.65 10.80 -18.16
C GLY A 293 -13.10 12.21 -17.78
N ASN A 294 -14.26 12.70 -18.20
CA ASN A 294 -14.77 14.00 -17.74
C ASN A 294 -15.42 13.85 -16.37
N GLN A 295 -14.97 14.63 -15.40
CA GLN A 295 -15.53 14.65 -14.05
C GLN A 295 -17.00 15.10 -14.08
N GLN A 296 -17.90 14.26 -13.59
CA GLN A 296 -19.32 14.55 -13.45
C GLN A 296 -19.61 15.24 -12.11
N TRP A 297 -19.02 14.71 -11.03
CA TRP A 297 -19.09 15.30 -9.70
C TRP A 297 -17.91 14.80 -8.85
N ILE A 298 -17.58 15.58 -7.81
CA ILE A 298 -16.67 15.21 -6.74
C ILE A 298 -17.25 15.67 -5.40
N LYS A 299 -17.05 14.88 -4.35
CA LYS A 299 -17.43 15.14 -2.96
C LYS A 299 -16.23 14.90 -2.08
N GLN A 300 -16.06 15.73 -1.06
CA GLN A 300 -15.07 15.57 -0.01
C GLN A 300 -15.79 15.65 1.34
N PHE A 301 -15.46 14.74 2.25
CA PHE A 301 -16.05 14.64 3.57
C PHE A 301 -15.04 14.07 4.58
N GLY A 302 -15.06 14.61 5.79
CA GLY A 302 -14.22 14.20 6.92
C GLY A 302 -14.55 15.10 8.10
N ASN A 303 -14.66 14.53 9.30
CA ASN A 303 -14.81 15.30 10.55
C ASN A 303 -14.08 14.65 11.73
N GLU A 304 -13.66 13.39 11.58
CA GLU A 304 -12.84 12.61 12.50
C GLU A 304 -11.64 12.05 11.71
N LEU A 305 -10.55 11.72 12.41
CA LEU A 305 -9.34 11.12 11.83
C LEU A 305 -9.76 9.91 10.98
N THR A 306 -9.68 10.05 9.65
CA THR A 306 -9.99 8.96 8.73
C THR A 306 -8.68 8.49 8.13
N ASP A 307 -8.35 7.20 8.30
CA ASP A 307 -7.07 6.61 7.88
C ASP A 307 -7.27 5.54 6.79
N ALA A 308 -6.15 5.00 6.30
CA ALA A 308 -5.77 4.83 4.89
C ALA A 308 -6.47 3.77 4.03
N SER A 309 -7.46 3.04 4.56
CA SER A 309 -8.01 1.88 3.85
C SER A 309 -9.49 2.07 3.49
N PHE A 310 -9.73 2.47 2.23
CA PHE A 310 -11.09 2.50 1.68
C PHE A 310 -11.25 1.59 0.49
N SER A 311 -12.37 0.87 0.49
CA SER A 311 -12.78 0.03 -0.63
C SER A 311 -14.13 0.48 -1.16
N MET A 312 -14.30 0.33 -2.47
CA MET A 312 -15.46 0.81 -3.20
C MET A 312 -16.04 -0.26 -4.12
N LYS A 313 -17.36 -0.32 -4.19
CA LYS A 313 -18.09 -1.10 -5.21
C LYS A 313 -19.28 -0.30 -5.76
N VAL A 314 -19.64 -0.60 -6.99
CA VAL A 314 -20.77 0.01 -7.69
C VAL A 314 -21.75 -1.10 -8.06
N ASP A 315 -23.04 -0.90 -7.78
CA ASP A 315 -24.10 -1.84 -8.18
C ASP A 315 -24.52 -1.64 -9.64
N ASP A 316 -25.34 -2.55 -10.17
CA ASP A 316 -25.85 -2.49 -11.55
C ASP A 316 -26.67 -1.21 -11.86
N ASN A 317 -27.17 -0.52 -10.84
CA ASN A 317 -27.90 0.74 -10.98
C ASN A 317 -26.98 1.97 -10.94
N GLY A 318 -25.68 1.79 -10.71
CA GLY A 318 -24.71 2.87 -10.54
C GLY A 318 -24.72 3.52 -9.16
N ASN A 319 -25.30 2.86 -8.14
CA ASN A 319 -25.16 3.26 -6.75
C ASN A 319 -23.82 2.78 -6.22
N LEU A 320 -23.25 3.61 -5.36
CA LEU A 320 -21.90 3.49 -4.86
C LEU A 320 -21.92 3.05 -3.40
N TYR A 321 -21.08 2.10 -3.04
CA TYR A 321 -20.90 1.59 -1.68
C TYR A 321 -19.44 1.73 -1.29
N ILE A 322 -19.20 2.28 -0.10
CA ILE A 322 -17.86 2.52 0.43
C ILE A 322 -17.76 1.94 1.83
N SER A 323 -16.62 1.33 2.14
CA SER A 323 -16.20 1.01 3.50
C SER A 323 -14.94 1.77 3.89
N GLY A 324 -14.78 2.01 5.19
CA GLY A 324 -13.57 2.52 5.81
C GLY A 324 -13.67 2.39 7.33
N PHE A 325 -12.82 3.10 8.06
CA PHE A 325 -12.89 3.18 9.51
C PHE A 325 -12.70 4.62 9.99
N SER A 326 -13.15 4.91 11.21
CA SER A 326 -12.99 6.20 11.86
C SER A 326 -12.18 6.04 13.12
N ILE A 327 -11.18 6.89 13.32
CA ILE A 327 -10.38 6.92 14.53
C ILE A 327 -10.98 7.96 15.48
N LYS A 328 -11.51 7.51 16.62
CA LYS A 328 -12.00 8.42 17.66
C LYS A 328 -10.86 8.86 18.56
N GLN A 329 -10.41 10.11 18.41
CA GLN A 329 -9.41 10.69 19.30
C GLN A 329 -10.00 10.96 20.70
N GLN A 330 -9.48 10.29 21.73
CA GLN A 330 -9.57 10.78 23.10
C GLN A 330 -8.16 10.99 23.66
N GLN A 331 -7.67 12.23 23.59
CA GLN A 331 -6.38 12.60 24.17
C GLN A 331 -6.43 12.58 25.70
N GLN A 332 -5.59 11.78 26.36
CA GLN A 332 -4.83 12.18 27.55
C GLN A 332 -3.47 11.45 27.64
N GLY A 333 -2.35 12.16 27.41
CA GLY A 333 -1.00 11.69 27.76
C GLY A 333 0.05 11.76 26.64
N LEU A 334 1.34 11.58 27.02
CA LEU A 334 2.52 11.57 26.15
C LEU A 334 2.83 10.19 25.52
N PHE A 335 2.13 9.14 25.94
CA PHE A 335 2.33 7.77 25.48
C PHE A 335 0.97 7.12 25.24
N PHE A 336 0.90 6.23 24.25
CA PHE A 336 -0.24 5.35 23.99
C PHE A 336 -0.77 4.78 25.30
N GLN A 337 -2.02 5.09 25.64
CA GLN A 337 -2.72 4.45 26.74
C GLN A 337 -3.52 3.29 26.13
N PRO A 338 -3.22 2.03 26.46
CA PRO A 338 -4.08 0.90 26.07
C PRO A 338 -5.52 1.15 26.56
N GLY A 339 -6.51 1.08 25.65
CA GLY A 339 -7.93 1.16 25.97
C GLY A 339 -8.60 2.54 25.93
N VAL A 340 -8.01 3.54 25.25
CA VAL A 340 -8.58 4.92 25.13
C VAL A 340 -8.81 5.37 23.68
N LEU A 341 -8.41 4.58 22.69
CA LEU A 341 -8.73 4.78 21.27
C LEU A 341 -9.50 3.56 20.78
N ALA A 342 -10.56 3.78 20.02
CA ALA A 342 -11.32 2.75 19.34
C ALA A 342 -11.52 3.22 17.90
N ASP A 343 -11.02 2.40 16.98
CA ASP A 343 -11.30 2.55 15.56
C ASP A 343 -12.57 1.76 15.28
N ASP A 344 -13.54 2.40 14.63
CA ASP A 344 -14.81 1.78 14.29
C ASP A 344 -14.94 1.69 12.77
N PRO A 345 -15.20 0.51 12.19
CA PRO A 345 -15.54 0.39 10.78
C PRO A 345 -16.87 1.07 10.47
N TRP A 346 -16.95 1.61 9.26
CA TRP A 346 -18.16 2.20 8.71
C TRP A 346 -18.40 1.75 7.28
N ILE A 347 -19.67 1.77 6.89
CA ILE A 347 -20.12 1.57 5.52
C ILE A 347 -21.13 2.66 5.14
N THR A 348 -21.15 3.04 3.87
CA THR A 348 -22.06 4.09 3.36
C THR A 348 -22.49 3.78 1.94
N LYS A 349 -23.65 4.32 1.56
CA LYS A 349 -24.20 4.23 0.20
C LYS A 349 -24.49 5.61 -0.36
N TYR A 350 -24.13 5.82 -1.63
CA TYR A 350 -24.48 7.00 -2.41
C TYR A 350 -25.31 6.59 -3.64
N ASP A 351 -26.22 7.47 -4.06
CA ASP A 351 -26.87 7.34 -5.36
C ASP A 351 -25.94 7.79 -6.51
N THR A 352 -26.38 7.57 -7.76
CA THR A 352 -25.60 7.95 -8.95
C THR A 352 -25.32 9.45 -9.09
N ASN A 353 -26.05 10.30 -8.36
CA ASN A 353 -25.87 11.76 -8.33
C ASN A 353 -24.94 12.22 -7.19
N GLY A 354 -24.40 11.28 -6.41
CA GLY A 354 -23.53 11.58 -5.26
C GLY A 354 -24.29 12.05 -4.02
N ASN A 355 -25.58 11.71 -3.87
CA ASN A 355 -26.31 11.94 -2.63
C ASN A 355 -26.19 10.71 -1.71
N GLN A 356 -25.73 10.93 -0.48
CA GLN A 356 -25.66 9.88 0.55
C GLN A 356 -27.05 9.38 0.91
N GLN A 357 -27.27 8.08 0.81
CA GLN A 357 -28.55 7.42 1.12
C GLN A 357 -28.60 6.96 2.57
N TRP A 358 -27.50 6.39 3.07
CA TRP A 358 -27.35 5.96 4.46
C TRP A 358 -25.86 5.84 4.82
N PHE A 359 -25.56 5.84 6.11
CA PHE A 359 -24.23 5.61 6.69
C PHE A 359 -24.41 4.81 7.98
N GLN A 360 -23.56 3.82 8.19
CA GLN A 360 -23.61 2.92 9.34
C GLN A 360 -22.20 2.76 9.90
N THR A 361 -22.10 2.74 11.22
CA THR A 361 -20.89 2.36 11.94
C THR A 361 -21.19 1.10 12.75
N PHE A 362 -20.17 0.27 12.95
CA PHE A 362 -20.22 -0.90 13.82
C PHE A 362 -18.82 -1.14 14.38
N GLY A 363 -18.67 -1.99 15.40
CA GLY A 363 -17.39 -2.20 16.06
C GLY A 363 -17.57 -2.83 17.43
N SER A 364 -16.44 -3.20 18.03
CA SER A 364 -16.28 -3.62 19.42
C SER A 364 -15.90 -2.41 20.28
N PRO A 365 -15.74 -2.57 21.61
CA PRO A 365 -15.14 -1.52 22.44
C PRO A 365 -13.64 -1.28 22.20
N ASP A 366 -12.98 -2.15 21.44
CA ASP A 366 -11.54 -2.12 21.13
C ASP A 366 -11.29 -1.63 19.69
N TYR A 367 -10.11 -1.89 19.11
CA TYR A 367 -9.79 -1.46 17.75
C TYR A 367 -10.40 -2.41 16.70
N ASP A 368 -11.11 -1.82 15.74
CA ASP A 368 -11.71 -2.50 14.60
C ASP A 368 -11.49 -1.67 13.32
N GLU A 369 -10.94 -2.29 12.29
CA GLU A 369 -10.72 -1.61 10.99
C GLU A 369 -11.36 -2.38 9.85
N ALA A 370 -11.88 -1.68 8.83
CA ALA A 370 -12.39 -2.29 7.60
C ALA A 370 -11.45 -2.04 6.41
N TYR A 371 -11.21 -3.08 5.60
CA TYR A 371 -10.29 -3.02 4.45
C TYR A 371 -10.97 -3.21 3.10
N SER A 372 -12.04 -4.02 3.05
CA SER A 372 -12.61 -4.42 1.76
C SER A 372 -14.12 -4.58 1.82
N ILE A 373 -14.80 -4.23 0.72
CA ILE A 373 -16.25 -4.35 0.54
C ILE A 373 -16.58 -5.10 -0.77
N ALA A 374 -17.59 -5.95 -0.71
CA ALA A 374 -18.13 -6.69 -1.84
C ALA A 374 -19.67 -6.61 -1.89
N LEU A 375 -20.22 -6.72 -3.10
CA LEU A 375 -21.66 -6.78 -3.34
C LEU A 375 -22.00 -8.13 -3.95
N SER A 376 -23.05 -8.75 -3.41
CA SER A 376 -23.69 -9.92 -4.00
C SER A 376 -24.84 -9.51 -4.92
N ASN A 377 -25.19 -10.37 -5.88
CA ASN A 377 -26.28 -10.15 -6.84
C ASN A 377 -27.66 -9.92 -6.20
N ASP A 378 -27.85 -10.35 -4.95
CA ASP A 378 -29.08 -10.11 -4.18
C ASP A 378 -29.10 -8.71 -3.51
N GLY A 379 -28.07 -7.90 -3.70
CA GLY A 379 -27.89 -6.60 -3.08
C GLY A 379 -27.37 -6.66 -1.65
N SER A 380 -26.97 -7.83 -1.16
CA SER A 380 -26.26 -7.95 0.11
C SER A 380 -24.88 -7.33 0.01
N ILE A 381 -24.45 -6.72 1.12
CA ILE A 381 -23.17 -6.01 1.23
C ILE A 381 -22.31 -6.80 2.23
N TYR A 382 -21.10 -7.14 1.82
CA TYR A 382 -20.15 -7.86 2.64
C TYR A 382 -18.92 -7.00 2.89
N THR A 383 -18.48 -6.92 4.14
CA THR A 383 -17.29 -6.17 4.53
C THR A 383 -16.39 -7.05 5.39
N THR A 384 -15.08 -6.89 5.28
CA THR A 384 -14.09 -7.57 6.12
C THR A 384 -13.03 -6.60 6.64
N GLY A 385 -12.36 -7.04 7.69
CA GLY A 385 -11.40 -6.25 8.43
C GLY A 385 -10.86 -7.03 9.63
N TRP A 386 -9.99 -6.42 10.41
CA TRP A 386 -9.43 -7.03 11.62
C TRP A 386 -9.99 -6.39 12.89
N THR A 387 -9.92 -7.12 14.01
CA THR A 387 -10.31 -6.67 15.34
C THR A 387 -9.34 -7.18 16.39
N VAL A 388 -9.09 -6.38 17.43
CA VAL A 388 -8.43 -6.87 18.67
C VAL A 388 -9.44 -7.15 19.79
N GLY A 389 -10.73 -7.04 19.48
CA GLY A 389 -11.84 -7.19 20.43
C GLY A 389 -12.85 -8.27 20.03
N ASP A 390 -13.94 -8.34 20.81
CA ASP A 390 -15.04 -9.28 20.59
C ASP A 390 -16.07 -8.73 19.58
N LEU A 391 -15.79 -8.84 18.27
CA LEU A 391 -16.67 -8.39 17.18
C LEU A 391 -17.42 -9.56 16.52
N GLY A 392 -18.39 -10.13 17.24
CA GLY A 392 -19.22 -11.23 16.74
C GLY A 392 -18.67 -12.64 17.01
N GLY A 393 -17.48 -12.72 17.60
CA GLY A 393 -16.90 -13.91 18.21
C GLY A 393 -16.15 -13.56 19.50
N LYS A 394 -15.29 -14.48 19.96
CA LYS A 394 -14.30 -14.19 21.00
C LYS A 394 -12.96 -13.98 20.32
N ASN A 395 -12.28 -12.89 20.64
CA ASN A 395 -10.92 -12.64 20.16
C ASN A 395 -10.01 -13.80 20.56
N ALA A 396 -9.31 -14.36 19.57
CA ALA A 396 -8.49 -15.56 19.73
C ALA A 396 -7.02 -15.22 20.02
N GLY A 397 -6.58 -14.03 19.61
CA GLY A 397 -5.18 -13.64 19.63
C GLY A 397 -4.98 -12.14 19.47
N LEU A 398 -3.89 -11.74 18.83
CA LEU A 398 -3.59 -10.34 18.65
C LEU A 398 -4.62 -9.70 17.71
N TYR A 399 -4.79 -10.24 16.51
CA TYR A 399 -5.64 -9.67 15.45
C TYR A 399 -6.50 -10.77 14.84
N ASP A 400 -7.82 -10.67 14.99
CA ASP A 400 -8.76 -11.62 14.39
C ASP A 400 -9.41 -11.02 13.14
N VAL A 401 -9.70 -11.87 12.14
CA VAL A 401 -10.50 -11.50 10.98
C VAL A 401 -11.97 -11.44 11.35
N TRP A 402 -12.67 -10.40 10.91
CA TRP A 402 -14.13 -10.35 10.92
C TRP A 402 -14.75 -10.23 9.52
N ILE A 403 -15.99 -10.67 9.40
CA ILE A 403 -16.82 -10.59 8.20
C ILE A 403 -18.21 -10.13 8.64
N THR A 404 -18.75 -9.11 7.99
CA THR A 404 -20.14 -8.70 8.17
C THR A 404 -20.96 -8.92 6.90
N LYS A 405 -22.25 -9.19 7.08
CA LYS A 405 -23.25 -9.09 6.02
C LYS A 405 -24.26 -8.02 6.40
N HIS A 406 -24.53 -7.08 5.50
CA HIS A 406 -25.59 -6.10 5.60
C HIS A 406 -26.60 -6.27 4.45
N ASP A 407 -27.84 -5.86 4.68
CA ASP A 407 -28.81 -5.72 3.59
C ASP A 407 -28.57 -4.42 2.78
N ASN A 408 -29.35 -4.23 1.70
CA ASN A 408 -29.21 -3.05 0.83
C ASN A 408 -29.58 -1.71 1.51
N ASN A 409 -30.19 -1.76 2.69
CA ASN A 409 -30.48 -0.59 3.53
C ASN A 409 -29.41 -0.36 4.62
N GLY A 410 -28.30 -1.12 4.56
CA GLY A 410 -27.22 -1.06 5.52
C GLY A 410 -27.52 -1.75 6.85
N GLN A 411 -28.59 -2.56 6.97
CA GLN A 411 -28.89 -3.24 8.23
C GLN A 411 -28.04 -4.51 8.39
N LEU A 412 -27.25 -4.57 9.47
CA LEU A 412 -26.41 -5.71 9.81
C LEU A 412 -27.28 -6.97 10.01
N GLN A 413 -26.96 -8.02 9.26
CA GLN A 413 -27.63 -9.32 9.30
C GLN A 413 -26.86 -10.32 10.17
N TRP A 414 -25.54 -10.37 10.02
CA TRP A 414 -24.66 -11.19 10.84
C TRP A 414 -23.22 -10.70 10.81
N THR A 415 -22.48 -11.09 11.85
CA THR A 415 -21.02 -10.97 11.94
C THR A 415 -20.41 -12.35 12.17
N ARG A 416 -19.23 -12.60 11.60
CA ARG A 416 -18.37 -13.75 11.89
C ARG A 416 -16.99 -13.22 12.25
N GLN A 417 -16.35 -13.88 13.20
CA GLN A 417 -14.99 -13.60 13.63
C GLN A 417 -14.23 -14.92 13.75
N PHE A 418 -12.98 -14.92 13.30
CA PHE A 418 -12.09 -16.07 13.37
C PHE A 418 -10.62 -15.63 13.36
N GLY A 419 -9.76 -16.38 14.03
CA GLY A 419 -8.34 -16.10 14.17
C GLY A 419 -7.61 -17.20 14.94
N THR A 420 -6.32 -17.01 15.14
CA THR A 420 -5.41 -17.81 15.95
C THR A 420 -4.94 -16.99 17.16
N GLN A 421 -3.82 -17.37 17.80
CA GLN A 421 -3.22 -16.54 18.85
C GLN A 421 -2.39 -15.39 18.28
N ASP A 422 -2.04 -15.47 17.00
CA ASP A 422 -1.15 -14.55 16.30
C ASP A 422 -1.94 -13.45 15.55
N TYR A 423 -1.37 -12.93 14.46
CA TYR A 423 -1.99 -11.91 13.63
C TYR A 423 -2.70 -12.53 12.42
N GLU A 424 -3.97 -12.20 12.21
CA GLU A 424 -4.67 -12.47 10.97
C GLU A 424 -5.22 -11.20 10.34
N PHE A 425 -4.76 -10.91 9.13
CA PHE A 425 -5.09 -9.70 8.41
C PHE A 425 -5.83 -10.00 7.11
N PRO A 426 -7.10 -9.59 6.98
CA PRO A 426 -7.80 -9.69 5.71
C PRO A 426 -7.50 -8.46 4.84
N LYS A 427 -7.18 -8.68 3.57
CA LYS A 427 -6.95 -7.59 2.59
C LYS A 427 -8.05 -7.48 1.54
N ALA A 428 -8.73 -8.58 1.19
CA ALA A 428 -9.78 -8.56 0.17
C ALA A 428 -10.97 -9.49 0.43
N ILE A 429 -12.15 -9.04 0.01
CA ILE A 429 -13.40 -9.81 -0.01
C ILE A 429 -14.07 -9.68 -1.38
N ASP A 430 -14.64 -10.77 -1.90
CA ASP A 430 -15.46 -10.76 -3.12
C ASP A 430 -16.55 -11.85 -3.04
N THR A 431 -17.55 -11.79 -3.92
CA THR A 431 -18.65 -12.76 -3.95
C THR A 431 -18.80 -13.42 -5.32
N ASP A 432 -19.35 -14.64 -5.33
CA ASP A 432 -19.71 -15.31 -6.56
C ASP A 432 -21.20 -15.14 -6.92
N SER A 433 -21.57 -15.58 -8.13
CA SER A 433 -22.94 -15.52 -8.63
C SER A 433 -23.96 -16.38 -7.86
N GLN A 434 -23.51 -17.21 -6.91
CA GLN A 434 -24.33 -18.02 -6.02
C GLN A 434 -24.47 -17.40 -4.61
N GLY A 435 -23.86 -16.25 -4.36
CA GLY A 435 -23.85 -15.59 -3.05
C GLY A 435 -22.86 -16.21 -2.06
N ASN A 436 -21.91 -17.03 -2.52
CA ASN A 436 -20.77 -17.41 -1.68
C ASN A 436 -19.82 -16.23 -1.54
N VAL A 437 -19.17 -16.16 -0.39
CA VAL A 437 -18.25 -15.08 -0.02
C VAL A 437 -16.85 -15.66 0.07
N TYR A 438 -15.87 -14.99 -0.51
CA TYR A 438 -14.48 -15.35 -0.47
C TYR A 438 -13.71 -14.24 0.22
N ILE A 439 -12.76 -14.60 1.08
CA ILE A 439 -11.90 -13.63 1.79
C ILE A 439 -10.46 -14.14 1.76
N THR A 440 -9.51 -13.23 1.62
CA THR A 440 -8.09 -13.53 1.59
C THR A 440 -7.29 -12.47 2.35
N GLY A 441 -6.05 -12.81 2.66
CA GLY A 441 -5.13 -11.97 3.40
C GLY A 441 -3.85 -12.75 3.72
N TRP A 442 -3.23 -12.39 4.84
CA TRP A 442 -2.06 -13.08 5.38
C TRP A 442 -2.22 -13.37 6.88
N THR A 443 -1.39 -14.28 7.41
CA THR A 443 -1.41 -14.70 8.83
C THR A 443 -0.02 -15.08 9.32
N LEU A 444 0.27 -14.75 10.59
CA LEU A 444 1.45 -15.24 11.32
C LEU A 444 1.20 -16.59 12.03
N GLY A 445 -0.03 -17.11 11.97
CA GLY A 445 -0.47 -18.29 12.72
C GLY A 445 -0.89 -19.50 11.86
N ASP A 446 -1.29 -20.57 12.54
CA ASP A 446 -1.80 -21.83 11.96
C ASP A 446 -3.31 -21.73 11.63
N LEU A 447 -3.70 -20.81 10.74
CA LEU A 447 -5.11 -20.46 10.48
C LEU A 447 -5.87 -21.49 9.63
N GLY A 448 -5.28 -21.86 8.49
CA GLY A 448 -5.87 -22.76 7.48
C GLY A 448 -4.94 -23.90 7.08
N GLY A 449 -3.82 -24.02 7.78
CA GLY A 449 -2.69 -24.90 7.54
C GLY A 449 -1.63 -24.68 8.62
N LYS A 450 -0.45 -25.25 8.43
CA LYS A 450 0.69 -24.93 9.29
C LYS A 450 1.42 -23.72 8.67
N ASN A 451 1.73 -22.71 9.48
CA ASN A 451 2.53 -21.57 9.05
C ASN A 451 3.92 -22.03 8.57
N ALA A 452 4.31 -21.63 7.36
CA ALA A 452 5.52 -22.07 6.70
C ALA A 452 6.73 -21.15 6.94
N GLY A 453 6.51 -19.91 7.38
CA GLY A 453 7.49 -18.84 7.41
C GLY A 453 7.17 -17.77 8.46
N SER A 454 7.19 -16.51 8.04
CA SER A 454 6.70 -15.39 8.84
C SER A 454 5.23 -15.20 8.44
N ASP A 455 4.93 -14.38 7.43
CA ASP A 455 3.57 -14.24 6.93
C ASP A 455 3.22 -15.32 5.90
N ASP A 456 2.06 -15.98 6.05
CA ASP A 456 1.51 -16.91 5.06
C ASP A 456 0.20 -16.37 4.46
N ALA A 457 0.02 -16.52 3.15
CA ALA A 457 -1.22 -16.18 2.48
C ALA A 457 -2.33 -17.20 2.80
N TRP A 458 -3.58 -16.73 2.84
CA TRP A 458 -4.74 -17.61 3.05
C TRP A 458 -5.95 -17.24 2.20
N LEU A 459 -6.83 -18.21 1.96
CA LEU A 459 -8.11 -18.05 1.26
C LEU A 459 -9.20 -18.83 2.00
N ALA A 460 -10.29 -18.15 2.33
CA ALA A 460 -11.46 -18.75 2.96
C ALA A 460 -12.71 -18.57 2.10
N LYS A 461 -13.65 -19.52 2.19
CA LYS A 461 -14.96 -19.45 1.56
C LYS A 461 -16.07 -19.65 2.58
N TYR A 462 -17.09 -18.82 2.49
CA TYR A 462 -18.33 -18.89 3.26
C TYR A 462 -19.55 -18.98 2.35
N ASP A 463 -20.61 -19.60 2.84
CA ASP A 463 -21.92 -19.49 2.20
C ASP A 463 -22.63 -18.16 2.55
N SER A 464 -23.77 -17.90 1.91
CA SER A 464 -24.54 -16.66 2.11
C SER A 464 -25.10 -16.49 3.53
N ASN A 465 -25.12 -17.57 4.34
CA ASN A 465 -25.56 -17.60 5.73
C ASN A 465 -24.40 -17.41 6.73
N GLY A 466 -23.17 -17.26 6.22
CA GLY A 466 -21.96 -17.09 7.02
C GLY A 466 -21.45 -18.40 7.61
N ASN A 467 -21.76 -19.56 7.01
CA ASN A 467 -21.10 -20.82 7.38
C ASN A 467 -19.79 -20.95 6.59
N GLN A 468 -18.68 -21.20 7.28
CA GLN A 468 -17.39 -21.47 6.65
C GLN A 468 -17.46 -22.82 5.92
N LEU A 469 -17.20 -22.81 4.61
CA LEU A 469 -17.17 -24.00 3.77
C LEU A 469 -15.77 -24.61 3.75
N TRP A 470 -14.74 -23.77 3.65
CA TRP A 470 -13.34 -24.16 3.73
C TRP A 470 -12.44 -22.96 3.99
N ILE A 471 -11.24 -23.22 4.49
CA ILE A 471 -10.12 -22.28 4.57
C ILE A 471 -8.85 -23.02 4.15
N LYS A 472 -7.95 -22.31 3.47
CA LYS A 472 -6.66 -22.82 3.02
C LYS A 472 -5.59 -21.77 3.30
N GLN A 473 -4.43 -22.24 3.73
CA GLN A 473 -3.24 -21.42 3.96
C GLN A 473 -2.10 -21.98 3.10
N PHE A 474 -1.28 -21.09 2.55
CA PHE A 474 -0.17 -21.42 1.69
C PHE A 474 0.89 -20.32 1.73
N GLY A 475 2.14 -20.73 1.60
CA GLY A 475 3.29 -19.85 1.66
C GLY A 475 4.58 -20.67 1.55
N THR A 476 5.66 -20.04 1.95
CA THR A 476 7.06 -20.44 1.85
C THR A 476 7.72 -20.17 3.21
N SER A 477 9.05 -20.16 3.28
CA SER A 477 9.75 -19.81 4.51
C SER A 477 9.89 -18.31 4.78
N GLY A 478 9.52 -17.45 3.82
CA GLY A 478 9.60 -15.99 3.93
C GLY A 478 8.25 -15.35 4.27
N ASP A 479 8.09 -14.08 3.90
CA ASP A 479 6.82 -13.35 3.98
C ASP A 479 6.00 -13.51 2.70
N ASP A 480 4.76 -13.94 2.85
CA ASP A 480 3.86 -14.27 1.77
C ASP A 480 2.47 -13.71 2.03
N ALA A 481 2.03 -12.79 1.19
CA ALA A 481 0.74 -12.13 1.36
C ALA A 481 -0.12 -12.20 0.11
N SER A 482 -1.43 -12.27 0.34
CA SER A 482 -2.46 -12.00 -0.65
C SER A 482 -3.08 -10.64 -0.39
N LEU A 483 -2.83 -9.68 -1.29
CA LEU A 483 -3.24 -8.28 -1.14
C LEU A 483 -4.55 -7.97 -1.88
N SER A 484 -4.89 -8.78 -2.89
CA SER A 484 -6.05 -8.53 -3.73
C SER A 484 -6.70 -9.82 -4.22
N MET A 485 -8.00 -9.74 -4.49
CA MET A 485 -8.78 -10.84 -5.03
C MET A 485 -9.84 -10.36 -6.00
N LYS A 486 -10.07 -11.19 -7.03
CA LYS A 486 -11.20 -11.06 -7.93
C LYS A 486 -11.88 -12.40 -8.16
N VAL A 487 -13.20 -12.45 -8.00
CA VAL A 487 -14.02 -13.59 -8.42
C VAL A 487 -14.71 -13.25 -9.75
N ASP A 488 -14.55 -14.12 -10.75
CA ASP A 488 -15.17 -13.94 -12.07
C ASP A 488 -16.57 -14.57 -12.16
N GLY A 489 -17.24 -14.35 -13.30
CA GLY A 489 -18.58 -14.89 -13.57
C GLY A 489 -18.65 -16.42 -13.59
N ASP A 490 -17.53 -17.09 -13.86
CA ASP A 490 -17.40 -18.55 -13.86
C ASP A 490 -17.08 -19.11 -12.46
N ARG A 491 -16.95 -18.24 -11.46
CA ARG A 491 -16.62 -18.54 -10.05
C ARG A 491 -15.18 -19.02 -9.87
N ASN A 492 -14.29 -18.61 -10.76
CA ASN A 492 -12.85 -18.70 -10.52
C ASN A 492 -12.42 -17.58 -9.58
N ILE A 493 -11.45 -17.86 -8.73
CA ILE A 493 -10.86 -16.90 -7.80
C ILE A 493 -9.44 -16.58 -8.25
N PHE A 494 -9.15 -15.32 -8.51
CA PHE A 494 -7.82 -14.82 -8.77
C PHE A 494 -7.30 -14.12 -7.53
N LEU A 495 -6.10 -14.47 -7.07
CA LEU A 495 -5.41 -13.78 -5.98
C LEU A 495 -4.12 -13.17 -6.50
N ALA A 496 -3.69 -12.07 -5.91
CA ALA A 496 -2.41 -11.45 -6.19
C ALA A 496 -1.81 -10.84 -4.92
N GLY A 497 -0.48 -10.80 -4.86
CA GLY A 497 0.26 -10.24 -3.74
C GLY A 497 1.77 -10.33 -3.93
N TYR A 498 2.51 -10.49 -2.83
CA TYR A 498 3.95 -10.68 -2.81
C TYR A 498 4.32 -12.02 -2.17
N ILE A 499 5.48 -12.55 -2.56
CA ILE A 499 6.03 -13.82 -2.08
C ILE A 499 7.55 -13.69 -1.91
N ASN A 500 8.05 -14.15 -0.78
CA ASN A 500 9.48 -14.17 -0.51
C ASN A 500 9.96 -15.62 -0.53
N ASN A 501 10.72 -16.04 -1.56
CA ASN A 501 11.07 -17.42 -1.95
C ASN A 501 10.18 -18.01 -3.08
N ASP A 502 10.42 -19.29 -3.40
CA ASP A 502 9.90 -19.98 -4.58
C ASP A 502 8.45 -20.50 -4.36
N LEU A 503 7.43 -19.86 -4.95
CA LEU A 503 6.04 -20.36 -5.01
C LEU A 503 5.80 -21.34 -6.18
N GLY A 504 6.84 -21.62 -6.96
CA GLY A 504 6.81 -22.53 -8.11
C GLY A 504 7.78 -22.13 -9.21
N GLU A 505 8.02 -20.83 -9.36
CA GLU A 505 9.14 -20.29 -10.13
C GLU A 505 10.25 -19.84 -9.17
N LYS A 506 11.44 -19.59 -9.70
CA LYS A 506 12.57 -19.15 -8.88
C LYS A 506 12.41 -17.68 -8.50
N ASN A 507 12.49 -17.39 -7.20
CA ASN A 507 12.50 -16.03 -6.69
C ASN A 507 13.68 -15.23 -7.26
N ALA A 508 13.41 -14.01 -7.72
CA ALA A 508 14.38 -13.19 -8.42
C ALA A 508 15.24 -12.33 -7.49
N GLY A 509 14.86 -12.15 -6.22
CA GLY A 509 15.42 -11.14 -5.33
C GLY A 509 14.86 -11.12 -3.92
N ALA A 510 14.26 -9.99 -3.54
CA ALA A 510 13.55 -9.86 -2.27
C ALA A 510 12.16 -10.47 -2.45
N ASP A 511 11.10 -9.67 -2.30
CA ASP A 511 9.76 -10.11 -2.60
C ASP A 511 9.48 -10.06 -4.10
N ASP A 512 8.90 -11.12 -4.64
CA ASP A 512 8.41 -11.17 -6.01
C ASP A 512 6.90 -11.00 -6.07
N ALA A 513 6.40 -10.41 -7.16
CA ALA A 513 4.98 -10.36 -7.43
C ALA A 513 4.47 -11.75 -7.84
N TRP A 514 3.30 -12.14 -7.35
CA TRP A 514 2.64 -13.37 -7.77
C TRP A 514 1.16 -13.17 -8.07
N VAL A 515 0.63 -14.07 -8.90
CA VAL A 515 -0.80 -14.20 -9.20
C VAL A 515 -1.16 -15.67 -9.34
N THR A 516 -2.29 -16.08 -8.76
CA THR A 516 -2.78 -17.46 -8.85
C THR A 516 -4.26 -17.49 -9.20
N LYS A 517 -4.71 -18.64 -9.72
CA LYS A 517 -6.12 -18.93 -9.95
C LYS A 517 -6.55 -20.18 -9.20
N TYR A 518 -7.69 -20.11 -8.52
CA TYR A 518 -8.39 -21.24 -7.92
C TYR A 518 -9.76 -21.46 -8.55
N ASP A 519 -10.26 -22.70 -8.49
CA ASP A 519 -11.66 -23.01 -8.74
C ASP A 519 -12.54 -22.73 -7.49
N SER A 520 -13.87 -22.82 -7.64
CA SER A 520 -14.81 -22.56 -6.54
C SER A 520 -14.73 -23.52 -5.34
N ASN A 521 -13.99 -24.63 -5.46
CA ASN A 521 -13.70 -25.60 -4.39
C ASN A 521 -12.31 -25.35 -3.75
N GLY A 522 -11.62 -24.29 -4.20
CA GLY A 522 -10.29 -23.90 -3.75
C GLY A 522 -9.17 -24.76 -4.36
N ASN A 523 -9.38 -25.48 -5.46
CA ASN A 523 -8.28 -26.18 -6.14
C ASN A 523 -7.49 -25.19 -6.99
N GLN A 524 -6.17 -25.13 -6.80
CA GLN A 524 -5.30 -24.27 -7.59
C GLN A 524 -5.25 -24.77 -9.04
N LEU A 525 -5.48 -23.88 -9.99
CA LEU A 525 -5.49 -24.14 -11.42
C LEU A 525 -4.17 -23.76 -12.08
N TRP A 526 -3.60 -22.61 -11.71
CA TRP A 526 -2.28 -22.14 -12.14
C TRP A 526 -1.74 -21.08 -11.18
N SER A 527 -0.43 -20.88 -11.15
CA SER A 527 0.25 -19.74 -10.49
C SER A 527 1.32 -19.17 -11.41
N GLN A 528 1.60 -17.88 -11.26
CA GLN A 528 2.74 -17.18 -11.86
C GLN A 528 3.44 -16.37 -10.78
N GLN A 529 4.77 -16.33 -10.85
CA GLN A 529 5.63 -15.51 -10.01
C GLN A 529 6.64 -14.81 -10.92
N PHE A 530 6.83 -13.51 -10.73
CA PHE A 530 7.77 -12.71 -11.49
C PHE A 530 8.21 -11.49 -10.68
N GLY A 531 9.48 -11.14 -10.79
CA GLY A 531 10.06 -10.00 -10.11
C GLY A 531 11.46 -9.70 -10.61
N THR A 532 12.17 -8.88 -9.84
CA THR A 532 13.53 -8.41 -10.06
C THR A 532 14.42 -8.84 -8.90
N SER A 533 15.68 -8.40 -8.87
CA SER A 533 16.53 -8.62 -7.70
C SER A 533 16.15 -7.75 -6.49
N LYS A 534 15.05 -7.00 -6.59
CA LYS A 534 14.60 -6.06 -5.56
C LYS A 534 13.14 -6.37 -5.18
N PHE A 535 12.43 -5.41 -4.61
CA PHE A 535 11.05 -5.56 -4.14
C PHE A 535 10.07 -5.40 -5.32
N ASP A 536 9.21 -6.40 -5.49
CA ASP A 536 8.15 -6.43 -6.48
C ASP A 536 6.88 -6.99 -5.83
N ALA A 537 5.78 -6.24 -5.86
CA ALA A 537 4.52 -6.67 -5.27
C ALA A 537 3.35 -6.44 -6.23
N ALA A 538 2.45 -7.42 -6.34
CA ALA A 538 1.17 -7.24 -7.02
C ALA A 538 0.13 -6.69 -6.03
N THR A 539 -0.25 -5.43 -6.20
CA THR A 539 -1.17 -4.72 -5.29
C THR A 539 -2.63 -4.93 -5.67
N ASN A 540 -2.92 -5.28 -6.93
CA ASN A 540 -4.29 -5.45 -7.38
C ASN A 540 -4.43 -6.49 -8.51
N VAL A 541 -5.56 -7.20 -8.51
CA VAL A 541 -5.98 -8.07 -9.61
C VAL A 541 -7.42 -7.78 -10.03
N THR A 542 -7.64 -7.73 -11.34
CA THR A 542 -8.97 -7.61 -11.95
C THR A 542 -9.08 -8.47 -13.19
N SER A 543 -10.29 -8.71 -13.69
CA SER A 543 -10.52 -9.52 -14.89
C SER A 543 -11.65 -8.95 -15.72
N ASP A 544 -11.52 -9.10 -17.05
CA ASP A 544 -12.57 -8.70 -17.98
C ASP A 544 -13.48 -9.87 -18.40
N ASN A 545 -14.51 -9.54 -19.18
CA ASN A 545 -15.51 -10.51 -19.65
C ASN A 545 -15.07 -11.27 -20.91
N ILE A 546 -13.85 -11.05 -21.41
CA ILE A 546 -13.31 -11.73 -22.61
C ILE A 546 -12.12 -12.64 -22.29
N GLY A 547 -11.85 -12.87 -21.01
CA GLY A 547 -10.91 -13.88 -20.54
C GLY A 547 -9.50 -13.35 -20.28
N ASN A 548 -9.34 -12.05 -20.01
CA ASN A 548 -8.07 -11.50 -19.55
C ASN A 548 -8.08 -11.27 -18.04
N VAL A 549 -6.91 -11.47 -17.43
CA VAL A 549 -6.60 -11.05 -16.06
C VAL A 549 -5.57 -9.93 -16.14
N TYR A 550 -5.83 -8.83 -15.47
CA TYR A 550 -4.89 -7.73 -15.33
C TYR A 550 -4.39 -7.69 -13.89
N VAL A 551 -3.08 -7.62 -13.75
CA VAL A 551 -2.41 -7.50 -12.46
C VAL A 551 -1.65 -6.19 -12.47
N THR A 552 -1.83 -5.39 -11.43
CA THR A 552 -1.06 -4.17 -11.23
C THR A 552 -0.27 -4.28 -9.94
N GLY A 553 0.82 -3.53 -9.88
CA GLY A 553 1.65 -3.55 -8.71
C GLY A 553 2.67 -2.43 -8.68
N ILE A 554 3.64 -2.62 -7.80
CA ILE A 554 4.77 -1.71 -7.57
C ILE A 554 6.09 -2.46 -7.63
N THR A 555 7.16 -1.76 -8.00
CA THR A 555 8.53 -2.30 -8.08
C THR A 555 9.56 -1.20 -7.82
N ASP A 556 10.58 -1.45 -6.99
CA ASP A 556 11.78 -0.58 -6.90
C ASP A 556 12.88 -1.02 -7.90
N GLY A 557 12.56 -2.01 -8.75
CA GLY A 557 13.38 -2.58 -9.79
C GLY A 557 12.94 -2.23 -11.22
N SER A 558 13.69 -2.76 -12.19
CA SER A 558 13.36 -2.67 -13.62
C SER A 558 12.64 -3.93 -14.07
N LEU A 559 11.38 -4.09 -13.69
CA LEU A 559 10.56 -5.23 -14.04
C LEU A 559 10.23 -5.26 -15.53
N GLY A 560 9.38 -4.34 -16.01
CA GLY A 560 8.93 -4.23 -17.39
C GLY A 560 9.71 -3.23 -18.25
N ASP A 561 10.11 -2.10 -17.66
CA ASP A 561 10.90 -1.03 -18.27
C ASP A 561 12.03 -0.61 -17.29
N THR A 562 12.88 0.34 -17.69
CA THR A 562 13.92 0.84 -16.76
C THR A 562 13.23 1.62 -15.65
N ASN A 563 13.55 1.29 -14.41
CA ASN A 563 12.99 1.97 -13.25
C ASN A 563 13.24 3.48 -13.37
N ALA A 564 12.16 4.25 -13.35
CA ALA A 564 12.21 5.67 -13.62
C ALA A 564 12.64 6.50 -12.41
N GLY A 565 12.69 5.93 -11.20
CA GLY A 565 12.84 6.64 -9.94
C GLY A 565 12.97 5.73 -8.72
N SER A 566 12.18 6.00 -7.69
CA SER A 566 12.22 5.23 -6.44
C SER A 566 11.46 3.92 -6.53
N VAL A 567 10.17 4.02 -6.86
CA VAL A 567 9.25 2.91 -6.97
C VAL A 567 8.35 3.23 -8.14
N ASP A 568 8.24 2.31 -9.09
CA ASP A 568 7.39 2.45 -10.26
C ASP A 568 6.15 1.57 -10.11
N SER A 569 5.05 2.02 -10.71
CA SER A 569 3.87 1.20 -10.93
C SER A 569 4.10 0.27 -12.12
N TRP A 570 3.50 -0.91 -12.13
CA TRP A 570 3.56 -1.82 -13.27
C TRP A 570 2.23 -2.50 -13.57
N ILE A 571 2.12 -3.03 -14.79
CA ILE A 571 0.92 -3.66 -15.34
C ILE A 571 1.32 -4.92 -16.10
N ALA A 572 0.65 -6.02 -15.78
CA ALA A 572 0.73 -7.29 -16.49
C ALA A 572 -0.66 -7.73 -16.97
N LYS A 573 -0.70 -8.41 -18.12
CA LYS A 573 -1.90 -9.04 -18.67
C LYS A 573 -1.65 -10.53 -18.85
N LEU A 574 -2.58 -11.35 -18.39
CA LEU A 574 -2.50 -12.80 -18.47
C LEU A 574 -3.77 -13.36 -19.11
N ASP A 575 -3.62 -14.45 -19.87
CA ASP A 575 -4.76 -15.27 -20.26
C ASP A 575 -5.36 -15.93 -19.01
N SER A 576 -6.65 -15.69 -18.76
CA SER A 576 -7.35 -16.20 -17.58
C SER A 576 -7.42 -17.72 -17.49
N HIS A 577 -7.34 -18.44 -18.61
CA HIS A 577 -7.46 -19.88 -18.65
C HIS A 577 -6.12 -20.56 -18.32
N SER A 578 -5.04 -20.15 -18.99
CA SER A 578 -3.73 -20.77 -18.87
C SER A 578 -2.77 -20.07 -17.92
N GLY A 579 -3.05 -18.82 -17.51
CA GLY A 579 -2.14 -18.00 -16.72
C GLY A 579 -0.91 -17.55 -17.50
N VAL A 580 -0.95 -17.57 -18.84
CA VAL A 580 0.20 -17.19 -19.67
C VAL A 580 0.28 -15.67 -19.73
N LEU A 581 1.44 -15.12 -19.40
CA LEU A 581 1.75 -13.71 -19.55
C LEU A 581 1.71 -13.29 -21.03
N GLU A 582 0.89 -12.29 -21.35
CA GLU A 582 0.68 -11.74 -22.68
C GLU A 582 1.41 -10.41 -22.86
N ASP A 583 1.68 -10.02 -24.12
CA ASP A 583 2.24 -8.71 -24.41
C ASP A 583 1.21 -7.62 -24.09
N PHE A 584 1.57 -6.68 -23.22
CA PHE A 584 0.80 -5.45 -23.01
C PHE A 584 1.24 -4.39 -24.02
N ASP A 585 0.32 -3.80 -24.81
CA ASP A 585 0.68 -2.88 -25.91
C ASP A 585 1.40 -1.62 -25.40
N ARG A 586 2.71 -1.55 -25.66
CA ARG A 586 3.62 -0.51 -25.16
C ARG A 586 3.56 0.83 -25.90
N ASN A 587 2.67 1.01 -26.88
CA ASN A 587 2.58 2.25 -27.65
C ASN A 587 2.02 3.41 -26.80
N ARG A 588 2.86 4.01 -25.92
CA ARG A 588 2.53 5.24 -25.21
C ARG A 588 2.25 6.34 -26.23
N MET A 589 1.14 7.08 -26.06
CA MET A 589 1.02 8.37 -26.73
C MET A 589 2.13 9.27 -26.19
N ALA A 590 3.05 9.70 -27.05
CA ALA A 590 3.99 10.76 -26.70
C ALA A 590 3.18 11.98 -26.26
N LEU A 591 3.28 12.37 -24.99
CA LEU A 591 2.70 13.60 -24.46
C LEU A 591 3.30 14.75 -25.27
N SER A 592 2.46 15.46 -26.02
CA SER A 592 2.83 16.61 -26.86
C SER A 592 2.91 17.91 -26.07
#